data_AF-A0A397NES9-F1
#
_entry.id   AF-A0A397NES9-F1
#
_cell.length_a   1.000
_cell.length_b   1.000
_cell.length_c   1.000
_cell.angle_alpha   90.00
_cell.angle_beta   90.00
_cell.angle_gamma   90.00
#
_symmetry.space_group_name_H-M   'P 1'
#
loop_
_entity.id
_entity.type
_entity.pdbx_description
1 polymer ?
#
loop_
_entity_poly.entity_id
_entity_poly.type
_entity_poly.pdbx_seq_one_letter_code
_entity_poly.pdbx_strand_id
1 'polypeptide(L)'
;MSASPSRSRRKAPDSVRQSLLQATITVIGQHGLAALTVQDVARAAGVSKGALFHHFSSKQVLVDEAIATLIADFEAQVRGLMEGSPRHGCFSRAYVRANFDHLLQQERDNDIGLTLGNMLEPALLAQWGAWLRRMLAEFPDEASDPRLYAARCVADGYWATAYGRPLDEEERLNALAMAEQALKLCDPL
;
A
#
# COMPACT_ATOMS: atom_id res chain seq x y z
N MET A 1 -19.46 12.31 -27.99
CA MET A 1 -18.70 13.23 -27.12
C MET A 1 -19.01 12.83 -25.69
N SER A 2 -18.21 11.93 -25.12
CA SER A 2 -18.51 11.32 -23.82
C SER A 2 -17.57 11.88 -22.75
N ALA A 3 -18.17 12.33 -21.66
CA ALA A 3 -17.53 12.98 -20.53
C ALA A 3 -16.55 12.03 -19.81
N SER A 4 -15.34 12.53 -19.55
CA SER A 4 -14.29 11.85 -18.78
C SER A 4 -14.65 11.82 -17.28
N PRO A 5 -14.37 10.72 -16.55
CA PRO A 5 -14.65 10.65 -15.12
C PRO A 5 -13.66 11.52 -14.34
N SER A 6 -14.18 12.14 -13.28
CA SER A 6 -13.54 13.17 -12.47
C SER A 6 -12.26 12.69 -11.78
N ARG A 7 -11.14 13.37 -12.05
CA ARG A 7 -9.93 13.34 -11.23
C ARG A 7 -10.29 13.64 -9.77
N SER A 8 -10.06 12.68 -8.87
CA SER A 8 -10.01 12.95 -7.43
C SER A 8 -8.99 14.07 -7.20
N ARG A 9 -9.45 15.23 -6.72
CA ARG A 9 -8.60 16.35 -6.30
C ARG A 9 -7.82 15.88 -5.07
N ARG A 10 -6.53 15.53 -5.23
CA ARG A 10 -5.59 15.55 -4.10
C ARG A 10 -5.70 16.94 -3.47
N LYS A 11 -6.23 17.02 -2.23
CA LYS A 11 -6.27 18.26 -1.44
C LYS A 11 -4.86 18.84 -1.39
N ALA A 12 -4.73 20.16 -1.56
CA ALA A 12 -3.47 20.83 -1.27
C ALA A 12 -3.07 20.50 0.18
N PRO A 13 -1.80 20.21 0.49
CA PRO A 13 -1.40 19.92 1.86
C PRO A 13 -1.69 21.14 2.74
N ASP A 14 -2.58 20.96 3.71
CA ASP A 14 -3.10 22.03 4.58
C ASP A 14 -2.04 22.49 5.61
N SER A 15 -0.85 21.87 5.62
CA SER A 15 0.31 22.27 6.44
C SER A 15 1.65 21.83 5.84
N VAL A 16 2.74 22.54 6.19
CA VAL A 16 4.13 22.15 5.84
C VAL A 16 4.45 20.72 6.25
N ARG A 17 3.94 20.28 7.40
CA ARG A 17 4.09 18.90 7.89
C ARG A 17 3.49 17.89 6.92
N GLN A 18 2.30 18.17 6.37
CA GLN A 18 1.65 17.30 5.39
C GLN A 18 2.39 17.31 4.05
N SER A 19 2.92 18.46 3.61
CA SER A 19 3.78 18.53 2.42
C SER A 19 5.03 17.65 2.56
N LEU A 20 5.66 17.67 3.73
CA LEU A 20 6.82 16.84 4.04
C LEU A 20 6.49 15.34 4.04
N LEU A 21 5.33 14.94 4.59
CA LEU A 21 4.87 13.55 4.53
C LEU A 21 4.59 13.10 3.10
N GLN A 22 3.87 13.91 2.31
CA GLN A 22 3.56 13.58 0.92
C GLN A 22 4.81 13.53 0.04
N ALA A 23 5.76 14.43 0.25
CA ALA A 23 7.06 14.37 -0.40
C ALA A 23 7.82 13.09 -0.04
N THR A 24 7.79 12.70 1.24
CA THR A 24 8.44 11.46 1.73
C THR A 24 7.82 10.22 1.09
N ILE A 25 6.49 10.12 1.10
CA ILE A 25 5.71 9.05 0.47
C ILE A 25 6.07 8.94 -1.02
N THR A 26 6.14 10.07 -1.73
CA THR A 26 6.50 10.11 -3.15
C THR A 26 7.92 9.60 -3.38
N VAL A 27 8.90 10.07 -2.59
CA VAL A 27 10.29 9.65 -2.73
C VAL A 27 10.47 8.17 -2.40
N ILE A 28 9.79 7.66 -1.37
CA ILE A 28 9.78 6.22 -1.05
C ILE A 28 9.22 5.41 -2.23
N GLY A 29 8.13 5.86 -2.85
CA GLY A 29 7.55 5.19 -4.01
C GLY A 29 8.48 5.16 -5.23
N GLN A 30 9.24 6.23 -5.47
CA GLN A 30 10.12 6.36 -6.64
C GLN A 30 11.47 5.68 -6.50
N HIS A 31 12.05 5.71 -5.31
CA HIS A 31 13.46 5.35 -5.10
C HIS A 31 13.65 4.28 -4.01
N GLY A 32 12.56 3.88 -3.34
CA GLY A 32 12.61 3.02 -2.17
C GLY A 32 13.05 3.78 -0.91
N LEU A 33 12.79 3.17 0.24
CA LEU A 33 13.12 3.78 1.53
C LEU A 33 14.64 3.88 1.78
N ALA A 34 15.43 2.90 1.35
CA ALA A 34 16.88 2.89 1.49
C ALA A 34 17.55 4.12 0.85
N ALA A 35 17.02 4.61 -0.28
CA ALA A 35 17.55 5.76 -0.99
C ALA A 35 17.06 7.12 -0.44
N LEU A 36 16.09 7.11 0.48
CA LEU A 36 15.49 8.33 1.02
C LEU A 36 16.53 9.16 1.80
N THR A 37 16.71 10.44 1.43
CA THR A 37 17.47 11.39 2.25
C THR A 37 16.59 12.54 2.74
N VAL A 38 16.94 13.09 3.91
CA VAL A 38 16.27 14.28 4.47
C VAL A 38 16.36 15.47 3.51
N GLN A 39 17.45 15.55 2.74
CA GLN A 39 17.67 16.64 1.79
C GLN A 39 16.76 16.51 0.57
N ASP A 40 16.53 15.30 0.06
CA ASP A 40 15.62 15.07 -1.07
C ASP A 40 14.18 15.36 -0.67
N VAL A 41 13.76 14.95 0.53
CA VAL A 41 12.43 15.29 1.06
C VAL A 41 12.26 16.80 1.21
N ALA A 42 13.21 17.47 1.85
CA ALA A 42 13.13 18.92 2.05
C ALA A 42 13.06 19.67 0.71
N ARG A 43 13.87 19.25 -0.27
CA ARG A 43 13.84 19.78 -1.64
C ARG A 43 12.49 19.55 -2.32
N ALA A 44 11.97 18.32 -2.27
CA ALA A 44 10.69 17.95 -2.87
C ALA A 44 9.51 18.69 -2.22
N ALA A 45 9.57 18.95 -0.90
CA ALA A 45 8.57 19.72 -0.17
C ALA A 45 8.74 21.24 -0.27
N GLY A 46 9.81 21.74 -0.90
CA GLY A 46 10.08 23.17 -1.05
C GLY A 46 10.45 23.88 0.27
N VAL A 47 11.05 23.16 1.23
CA VAL A 47 11.40 23.71 2.55
C VAL A 47 12.88 23.51 2.89
N SER A 48 13.35 24.22 3.92
CA SER A 48 14.70 24.03 4.42
C SER A 48 14.82 22.77 5.29
N LYS A 49 16.03 22.22 5.41
CA LYS A 49 16.33 21.11 6.32
C LYS A 49 15.99 21.46 7.78
N GLY A 50 16.20 22.72 8.19
CA GLY A 50 15.83 23.21 9.53
C GLY A 50 14.33 23.21 9.76
N ALA A 51 13.54 23.64 8.77
CA ALA A 51 12.07 23.59 8.84
C ALA A 51 11.55 22.14 8.90
N LEU A 52 12.19 21.20 8.19
CA LEU A 52 11.87 19.77 8.31
C LEU A 52 12.08 19.27 9.75
N PHE A 53 13.25 19.55 10.35
CA PHE A 53 13.54 19.10 11.73
C PHE A 53 12.70 19.78 12.80
N HIS A 54 12.15 20.97 12.52
CA HIS A 54 11.14 21.59 13.36
C HIS A 54 9.84 20.78 13.42
N HIS A 55 9.49 20.06 12.35
CA HIS A 55 8.28 19.22 12.29
C HIS A 55 8.54 17.75 12.65
N PHE A 56 9.72 17.21 12.34
CA PHE A 56 10.09 15.82 12.58
C PHE A 56 11.44 15.75 13.28
N SER A 57 11.46 15.23 14.50
CA SER A 57 12.67 15.20 15.34
C SER A 57 13.81 14.35 14.76
N SER A 58 13.53 13.43 13.83
CA SER A 58 14.53 12.66 13.10
C SER A 58 14.01 12.17 11.74
N LYS A 59 14.93 11.69 10.88
CA LYS A 59 14.57 10.96 9.65
C LYS A 59 13.67 9.76 9.98
N GLN A 60 13.97 9.04 11.07
CA GLN A 60 13.22 7.84 11.44
C GLN A 60 11.77 8.18 11.77
N VAL A 61 11.51 9.25 12.53
CA VAL A 61 10.14 9.68 12.86
C VAL A 61 9.36 10.06 11.59
N LEU A 62 10.00 10.78 10.67
CA LEU A 62 9.39 11.11 9.37
C LEU A 62 9.03 9.85 8.56
N VAL A 63 9.93 8.87 8.53
CA VAL A 63 9.73 7.59 7.83
C VAL A 63 8.61 6.77 8.47
N ASP A 64 8.62 6.65 9.80
CA ASP A 64 7.64 5.86 10.52
C ASP A 64 6.23 6.40 10.30
N GLU A 65 6.07 7.72 10.32
CA GLU A 65 4.79 8.37 10.03
C GLU A 65 4.35 8.26 8.57
N ALA A 66 5.29 8.31 7.62
CA ALA A 66 4.99 8.07 6.21
C ALA A 66 4.48 6.64 5.99
N ILE A 67 5.14 5.64 6.60
CA ILE A 67 4.70 4.24 6.57
C ILE A 67 3.32 4.09 7.21
N ALA A 68 3.10 4.69 8.39
CA ALA A 68 1.80 4.63 9.05
C ALA A 68 0.69 5.23 8.19
N THR A 69 0.98 6.30 7.46
CA THR A 69 0.03 6.92 6.51
C THR A 69 -0.32 5.95 5.37
N LEU A 70 0.69 5.30 4.77
CA LEU A 70 0.47 4.31 3.70
C LEU A 70 -0.38 3.13 4.17
N ILE A 71 -0.09 2.61 5.37
CA ILE A 71 -0.86 1.52 5.97
C ILE A 71 -2.30 1.95 6.25
N ALA A 72 -2.51 3.19 6.72
CA ALA A 72 -3.84 3.72 6.97
C ALA A 72 -4.67 3.90 5.69
N ASP A 73 -4.04 4.37 4.60
CA ASP A 73 -4.69 4.49 3.29
C ASP A 73 -5.08 3.10 2.75
N PHE A 74 -4.18 2.11 2.87
CA PHE A 74 -4.48 0.73 2.50
C PHE A 74 -5.58 0.12 3.37
N GLU A 75 -5.55 0.35 4.69
CA GLU A 75 -6.61 -0.10 5.60
C GLU A 75 -7.97 0.48 5.21
N ALA A 76 -8.03 1.77 4.87
CA ALA A 76 -9.26 2.42 4.42
C ALA A 76 -9.80 1.77 3.14
N GLN A 77 -8.93 1.45 2.18
CA GLN A 77 -9.31 0.73 0.95
C GLN A 77 -9.86 -0.67 1.26
N VAL A 78 -9.16 -1.45 2.09
CA VAL A 78 -9.60 -2.78 2.53
C VAL A 78 -10.96 -2.69 3.21
N ARG A 79 -11.13 -1.77 4.17
CA ARG A 79 -12.41 -1.59 4.87
C ARG A 79 -13.54 -1.20 3.92
N GLY A 80 -13.29 -0.31 2.97
CA GLY A 80 -14.28 0.04 1.95
C GLY A 80 -14.69 -1.16 1.08
N LEU A 81 -13.76 -2.03 0.72
CA LEU A 81 -14.04 -3.25 -0.06
C LEU A 81 -14.77 -4.35 0.75
N MET A 82 -14.73 -4.28 2.08
CA MET A 82 -15.49 -5.18 2.95
C MET A 82 -16.98 -4.81 3.00
N GLU A 83 -17.33 -3.54 2.77
CA GLU A 83 -18.71 -3.09 2.77
C GLU A 83 -19.52 -3.84 1.69
N GLY A 84 -20.58 -4.53 2.11
CA GLY A 84 -21.43 -5.33 1.21
C GLY A 84 -20.85 -6.68 0.78
N SER A 85 -19.67 -7.08 1.28
CA SER A 85 -19.11 -8.41 1.02
C SER A 85 -19.73 -9.50 1.94
N PRO A 86 -19.82 -10.77 1.48
CA PRO A 86 -20.22 -11.88 2.35
C PRO A 86 -19.33 -11.97 3.60
N ARG A 87 -19.93 -12.28 4.76
CA ARG A 87 -19.20 -12.30 6.05
C ARG A 87 -18.02 -13.27 6.06
N HIS A 88 -18.17 -14.44 5.46
CA HIS A 88 -17.07 -15.40 5.35
C HIS A 88 -16.03 -14.88 4.35
N GLY A 89 -14.77 -14.81 4.79
CA GLY A 89 -13.66 -14.33 3.98
C GLY A 89 -13.76 -12.84 3.62
N CYS A 90 -14.60 -12.02 4.29
CA CYS A 90 -14.76 -10.61 3.94
C CYS A 90 -13.44 -9.85 3.98
N PHE A 91 -12.64 -10.06 5.03
CA PHE A 91 -11.38 -9.36 5.18
C PHE A 91 -10.36 -9.88 4.15
N SER A 92 -10.19 -11.19 4.04
CA SER A 92 -9.21 -11.81 3.14
C SER A 92 -9.51 -11.50 1.67
N ARG A 93 -10.80 -11.47 1.29
CA ARG A 93 -11.23 -11.09 -0.05
C ARG A 93 -10.93 -9.62 -0.35
N ALA A 94 -11.27 -8.73 0.58
CA ALA A 94 -10.97 -7.31 0.44
C ALA A 94 -9.47 -7.05 0.37
N TYR A 95 -8.68 -7.77 1.18
CA TYR A 95 -7.23 -7.75 1.15
C TYR A 95 -6.67 -8.18 -0.21
N VAL A 96 -7.13 -9.31 -0.75
CA VAL A 96 -6.73 -9.78 -2.10
C VAL A 96 -7.07 -8.73 -3.15
N ARG A 97 -8.31 -8.21 -3.15
CA ARG A 97 -8.74 -7.18 -4.12
C ARG A 97 -7.91 -5.91 -4.02
N ALA A 98 -7.76 -5.34 -2.82
CA ALA A 98 -6.98 -4.13 -2.60
C ALA A 98 -5.55 -4.30 -3.12
N ASN A 99 -4.96 -5.48 -2.90
CA ASN A 99 -3.62 -5.75 -3.36
C ASN A 99 -3.52 -5.79 -4.90
N PHE A 100 -4.34 -6.62 -5.54
CA PHE A 100 -4.29 -6.74 -7.00
C PHE A 100 -4.77 -5.47 -7.73
N ASP A 101 -5.72 -4.73 -7.18
CA ASP A 101 -6.15 -3.43 -7.72
C ASP A 101 -5.00 -2.43 -7.72
N HIS A 102 -4.25 -2.34 -6.61
CA HIS A 102 -3.06 -1.48 -6.53
C HIS A 102 -2.00 -1.90 -7.54
N LEU A 103 -1.77 -3.20 -7.73
CA LEU A 103 -0.79 -3.72 -8.70
C LEU A 103 -1.21 -3.44 -10.16
N LEU A 104 -2.47 -3.71 -10.51
CA LEU A 104 -2.98 -3.58 -11.89
C LEU A 104 -3.19 -2.12 -12.32
N GLN A 105 -3.27 -1.19 -11.36
CA GLN A 105 -3.38 0.25 -11.61
C GLN A 105 -2.01 0.95 -11.77
N GLN A 106 -0.89 0.23 -11.65
CA GLN A 106 0.49 0.76 -11.79
C GLN A 106 0.84 1.32 -13.20
N GLU A 107 -0.11 1.45 -14.13
CA GLU A 107 0.10 1.98 -15.48
C GLU A 107 0.35 3.50 -15.55
N ARG A 108 0.31 4.22 -14.43
CA ARG A 108 0.48 5.69 -14.39
C ARG A 108 1.57 6.07 -13.40
N ASP A 109 2.64 6.66 -13.92
CA ASP A 109 3.80 7.21 -13.20
C ASP A 109 3.53 7.59 -11.73
N ASN A 110 4.36 7.03 -10.84
CA ASN A 110 4.46 7.34 -9.41
C ASN A 110 3.29 6.88 -8.52
N ASP A 111 3.01 5.58 -8.49
CA ASP A 111 2.29 5.02 -7.35
C ASP A 111 3.23 4.31 -6.38
N ILE A 112 2.88 4.34 -5.10
CA ILE A 112 3.67 3.80 -3.98
C ILE A 112 3.61 2.28 -4.02
N GLY A 113 4.14 1.68 -5.09
CA GLY A 113 4.33 0.24 -5.16
C GLY A 113 5.13 -0.17 -3.93
N LEU A 114 4.56 -1.05 -3.10
CA LEU A 114 5.36 -1.88 -2.22
C LEU A 114 6.26 -2.74 -3.12
N THR A 115 7.36 -2.15 -3.60
CA THR A 115 8.37 -2.86 -4.37
C THR A 115 9.09 -3.85 -3.44
N LEU A 116 9.72 -4.87 -4.00
CA LEU A 116 10.58 -5.79 -3.24
C LEU A 116 11.65 -5.04 -2.42
N GLY A 117 12.11 -3.87 -2.89
CA GLY A 117 13.03 -2.99 -2.14
C GLY A 117 12.43 -2.43 -0.86
N ASN A 118 11.12 -2.15 -0.82
CA ASN A 118 10.41 -1.73 0.38
C ASN A 118 10.21 -2.90 1.37
N MET A 119 10.12 -4.15 0.89
CA MET A 119 10.02 -5.35 1.75
C MET A 119 11.33 -5.69 2.50
N LEU A 120 12.48 -5.17 2.06
CA LEU A 120 13.74 -5.32 2.81
C LEU A 120 13.86 -4.36 3.99
N GLU A 121 12.87 -3.49 4.19
CA GLU A 121 12.89 -2.49 5.25
C GLU A 121 12.24 -3.03 6.53
N PRO A 122 13.03 -3.26 7.60
CA PRO A 122 12.50 -3.86 8.83
C PRO A 122 11.37 -3.04 9.45
N ALA A 123 11.43 -1.70 9.33
CA ALA A 123 10.41 -0.80 9.85
C ALA A 123 9.05 -0.99 9.15
N LEU A 124 9.05 -1.14 7.82
CA LEU A 124 7.81 -1.38 7.06
C LEU A 124 7.22 -2.73 7.42
N LEU A 125 8.04 -3.79 7.41
CA LEU A 125 7.58 -5.14 7.78
C LEU A 125 7.01 -5.21 9.20
N ALA A 126 7.66 -4.54 10.16
CA ALA A 126 7.19 -4.50 11.54
C ALA A 126 5.82 -3.81 11.67
N GLN A 127 5.65 -2.65 11.03
CA GLN A 127 4.39 -1.91 11.06
C GLN A 127 3.28 -2.65 10.30
N TRP A 128 3.59 -3.22 9.12
CA TRP A 128 2.65 -4.04 8.35
C TRP A 128 2.19 -5.27 9.14
N GLY A 129 3.12 -6.00 9.74
CA GLY A 129 2.82 -7.17 10.55
C GLY A 129 2.02 -6.83 11.82
N ALA A 130 2.25 -5.67 12.43
CA ALA A 130 1.42 -5.17 13.52
C ALA A 130 -0.01 -4.86 13.05
N TRP A 131 -0.15 -4.19 11.90
CA TRP A 131 -1.44 -3.89 11.29
C TRP A 131 -2.22 -5.16 10.92
N LEU A 132 -1.60 -6.10 10.21
CA LEU A 132 -2.25 -7.34 9.77
C LEU A 132 -2.74 -8.17 10.97
N ARG A 133 -1.95 -8.24 12.04
CA ARG A 133 -2.38 -8.89 13.30
C ARG A 133 -3.56 -8.20 13.95
N ARG A 134 -3.60 -6.85 13.96
CA ARG A 134 -4.73 -6.08 14.46
C ARG A 134 -5.99 -6.36 13.65
N MET A 135 -5.89 -6.34 12.31
CA MET A 135 -7.02 -6.66 11.43
C MET A 135 -7.53 -8.09 11.68
N LEU A 136 -6.64 -9.09 11.72
CA LEU A 136 -7.03 -10.48 11.94
C LEU A 136 -7.62 -10.75 13.33
N ALA A 137 -7.29 -9.93 14.34
CA ALA A 137 -7.93 -10.00 15.66
C ALA A 137 -9.43 -9.63 15.61
N GLU A 138 -9.86 -8.82 14.63
CA GLU A 138 -11.27 -8.51 14.37
C GLU A 138 -11.99 -9.68 13.64
N PHE A 139 -11.23 -10.60 13.03
CA PHE A 139 -11.73 -11.71 12.20
C PHE A 139 -11.12 -13.06 12.61
N PRO A 140 -11.36 -13.55 13.83
CA PRO A 140 -10.70 -14.76 14.36
C PRO A 140 -10.95 -16.01 13.50
N ASP A 141 -12.15 -16.16 12.93
CA ASP A 141 -12.47 -17.28 12.04
C ASP A 141 -11.57 -17.28 10.79
N GLU A 142 -11.29 -16.10 10.22
CA GLU A 142 -10.42 -15.96 9.05
C GLU A 142 -8.93 -16.10 9.38
N ALA A 143 -8.56 -15.83 10.64
CA ALA A 143 -7.19 -15.99 11.11
C ALA A 143 -6.79 -17.47 11.19
N SER A 144 -7.73 -18.34 11.57
CA SER A 144 -7.52 -19.79 11.67
C SER A 144 -7.77 -20.57 10.38
N ASP A 145 -8.44 -19.98 9.39
CA ASP A 145 -8.78 -20.68 8.15
C ASP A 145 -7.57 -20.77 7.20
N PRO A 146 -7.09 -21.99 6.86
CA PRO A 146 -5.92 -22.18 6.00
C PRO A 146 -6.15 -21.75 4.55
N ARG A 147 -7.38 -21.79 4.03
CA ARG A 147 -7.70 -21.32 2.66
C ARG A 147 -7.60 -19.80 2.60
N LEU A 148 -8.14 -19.12 3.61
CA LEU A 148 -8.04 -17.67 3.73
C LEU A 148 -6.61 -17.21 3.99
N TYR A 149 -5.84 -17.96 4.77
CA TYR A 149 -4.40 -17.75 4.92
C TYR A 149 -3.67 -17.88 3.57
N ALA A 150 -3.92 -18.94 2.80
CA ALA A 150 -3.33 -19.13 1.48
C ALA A 150 -3.70 -17.99 0.51
N ALA A 151 -4.95 -17.52 0.53
CA ALA A 151 -5.38 -16.37 -0.28
C ALA A 151 -4.56 -15.11 0.01
N ARG A 152 -4.32 -14.80 1.30
CA ARG A 152 -3.49 -13.67 1.72
C ARG A 152 -2.02 -13.87 1.32
N CYS A 153 -1.48 -15.08 1.42
CA CYS A 153 -0.11 -15.37 0.94
C CYS A 153 0.04 -15.23 -0.57
N VAL A 154 -0.97 -15.57 -1.37
CA VAL A 154 -0.95 -15.33 -2.83
C VAL A 154 -0.94 -13.83 -3.12
N ALA A 155 -1.77 -13.06 -2.41
CA ALA A 155 -1.75 -11.61 -2.50
C ALA A 155 -0.36 -11.07 -2.15
N ASP A 156 0.22 -11.47 -1.01
CA ASP A 156 1.56 -11.04 -0.56
C ASP A 156 2.69 -11.45 -1.52
N GLY A 157 2.64 -12.66 -2.06
CA GLY A 157 3.73 -13.27 -2.82
C GLY A 157 3.85 -12.76 -4.26
N TYR A 158 2.75 -12.39 -4.90
CA TYR A 158 2.79 -11.91 -6.28
C TYR A 158 3.39 -10.50 -6.41
N TRP A 159 3.34 -9.70 -5.33
CA TRP A 159 4.05 -8.42 -5.25
C TRP A 159 5.56 -8.54 -5.49
N ALA A 160 6.17 -9.65 -5.09
CA ALA A 160 7.61 -9.85 -5.18
C ALA A 160 8.10 -9.97 -6.64
N THR A 161 7.22 -10.34 -7.58
CA THR A 161 7.58 -10.54 -9.00
C THR A 161 7.44 -9.29 -9.86
N ALA A 162 6.83 -8.21 -9.36
CA ALA A 162 6.55 -7.00 -10.15
C ALA A 162 7.73 -6.01 -10.28
N TYR A 163 8.87 -6.27 -9.64
CA TYR A 163 10.16 -5.53 -9.74
C TYR A 163 10.14 -3.99 -9.74
N GLY A 164 9.05 -3.33 -9.31
CA GLY A 164 8.95 -1.87 -9.30
C GLY A 164 8.87 -1.22 -10.68
N ARG A 165 8.32 -1.94 -11.67
CA ARG A 165 8.03 -1.42 -13.02
C ARG A 165 6.60 -1.76 -13.41
N PRO A 166 6.03 -1.06 -14.41
CA PRO A 166 4.79 -1.52 -15.02
C PRO A 166 4.91 -2.97 -15.49
N LEU A 167 3.86 -3.75 -15.24
CA LEU A 167 3.73 -5.11 -15.76
C LEU A 167 3.60 -5.06 -17.29
N ASP A 168 4.22 -6.01 -17.97
CA ASP A 168 3.87 -6.26 -19.36
C ASP A 168 2.51 -6.95 -19.48
N GLU A 169 2.04 -7.17 -20.71
CA GLU A 169 0.72 -7.76 -20.96
C GLU A 169 0.59 -9.19 -20.38
N GLU A 170 1.63 -10.01 -20.49
CA GLU A 170 1.60 -11.39 -20.00
C GLU A 170 1.58 -11.42 -18.46
N GLU A 171 2.42 -10.59 -17.84
CA GLU A 171 2.43 -10.38 -16.40
C GLU A 171 1.07 -9.87 -15.90
N ARG A 172 0.45 -8.92 -16.61
CA ARG A 172 -0.88 -8.39 -16.27
C ARG A 172 -1.97 -9.48 -16.34
N LEU A 173 -1.94 -10.33 -17.37
CA LEU A 173 -2.87 -11.46 -17.49
C LEU A 173 -2.66 -12.49 -16.38
N ASN A 174 -1.41 -12.80 -16.04
CA ASN A 174 -1.08 -13.69 -14.94
C ASN A 174 -1.55 -13.13 -13.59
N ALA A 175 -1.39 -11.83 -13.36
CA ALA A 175 -1.89 -11.14 -12.17
C ALA A 175 -3.41 -11.28 -12.02
N LEU A 176 -4.15 -11.05 -13.11
CA LEU A 176 -5.61 -11.21 -13.14
C LEU A 176 -6.03 -12.64 -12.85
N ALA A 177 -5.39 -13.63 -13.49
CA ALA A 177 -5.67 -15.03 -13.27
C ALA A 177 -5.39 -15.45 -11.81
N MET A 178 -4.29 -14.97 -11.22
CA MET A 178 -3.94 -15.23 -9.83
C MET A 178 -4.92 -14.59 -8.85
N ALA A 179 -5.35 -13.36 -9.11
CA ALA A 179 -6.39 -12.69 -8.34
C ALA A 179 -7.67 -13.54 -8.32
N GLU A 180 -8.09 -14.04 -9.50
CA GLU A 180 -9.26 -14.90 -9.62
C GLU A 180 -9.13 -16.19 -8.78
N GLN A 181 -7.97 -16.85 -8.82
CA GLN A 181 -7.74 -18.06 -8.02
C GLN A 181 -7.72 -17.77 -6.51
N ALA A 182 -7.08 -16.68 -6.09
CA ALA A 182 -7.07 -16.28 -4.69
C ALA A 182 -8.48 -15.94 -4.16
N LEU A 183 -9.32 -15.33 -4.99
CA LEU A 183 -10.70 -15.01 -4.62
C LEU A 183 -11.57 -16.26 -4.43
N LYS A 184 -11.35 -17.32 -5.21
CA LYS A 184 -12.06 -18.61 -5.02
C LYS A 184 -11.74 -19.27 -3.68
N LEU A 185 -10.53 -19.05 -3.14
CA LEU A 185 -10.17 -19.53 -1.80
C LEU A 185 -10.96 -18.82 -0.69
N CYS A 186 -11.47 -17.62 -0.97
CA CYS A 186 -12.23 -16.83 -0.01
C CYS A 186 -13.71 -17.23 0.10
N ASP A 187 -14.20 -18.02 -0.85
CA ASP A 187 -15.58 -18.50 -0.84
C ASP A 187 -15.72 -19.75 0.04
N PRO A 188 -16.86 -19.89 0.75
CA PRO A 188 -17.11 -21.08 1.54
C PRO A 188 -17.17 -22.32 0.64
N LEU A 189 -16.81 -23.46 1.20
CA LEU A 189 -16.93 -24.77 0.55
C LEU A 189 -18.37 -25.17 0.31
#